data_AF-A0A166RBI6-F1
#
_entry.id   AF-A0A166RBI6-F1
#
_cell.length_a   1.000
_cell.length_b   1.000
_cell.length_c   1.000
_cell.angle_alpha   90.00
_cell.angle_beta   90.00
_cell.angle_gamma   90.00
#
_symmetry.space_group_name_H-M   'P 1'
#
loop_
_entity.id
_entity.type
_entity.pdbx_description
1 polymer ?
#
loop_
_entity_poly.entity_id
_entity_poly.type
_entity_poly.pdbx_seq_one_letter_code
_entity_poly.pdbx_strand_id
1 'polypeptide(L)'
;MPRSHEDFVFFWRPSEPNGWASQWYPSPFRAPIKFPGADDPEEVLFPTAEHWMMVQKAVLFGDYKIARKIIAIKGVKSTDCAKVRGMGRKVNNFDDETWLNARGKSASQ
;
A
#
# COMPACT_ATOMS: atom_id res chain seq x y z
N MET A 1 5.66 -28.62 -23.70
CA MET A 1 4.27 -28.69 -23.24
C MET A 1 3.66 -27.29 -23.36
N PRO A 2 2.56 -27.08 -24.09
CA PRO A 2 1.81 -25.84 -24.00
C PRO A 2 1.22 -25.71 -22.59
N ARG A 3 1.23 -24.50 -22.02
CA ARG A 3 0.58 -24.24 -20.73
C ARG A 3 -0.94 -24.28 -20.91
N SER A 4 -1.63 -24.82 -19.91
CA SER A 4 -3.08 -24.90 -19.80
C SER A 4 -3.59 -23.92 -18.72
N HIS A 5 -4.91 -23.82 -18.55
CA HIS A 5 -5.51 -23.01 -17.50
C HIS A 5 -5.05 -23.44 -16.09
N GLU A 6 -4.77 -24.72 -15.86
CA GLU A 6 -4.35 -25.25 -14.55
C GLU A 6 -2.93 -24.78 -14.14
N ASP A 7 -2.14 -24.29 -15.09
CA ASP A 7 -0.80 -23.74 -14.83
C ASP A 7 -0.85 -22.30 -14.28
N PHE A 8 -2.04 -21.70 -14.14
CA PHE A 8 -2.21 -20.30 -13.75
C PHE A 8 -3.18 -20.12 -12.58
N VAL A 9 -2.85 -19.16 -11.71
CA VAL A 9 -3.75 -18.67 -10.66
C VAL A 9 -4.17 -17.25 -11.01
N PHE A 10 -5.44 -17.08 -11.36
CA PHE A 10 -6.01 -15.75 -11.63
C PHE A 10 -6.59 -15.16 -10.35
N PHE A 11 -6.32 -13.88 -10.11
CA PHE A 11 -6.85 -13.12 -8.99
C PHE A 11 -7.25 -11.72 -9.45
N TRP A 12 -8.53 -11.37 -9.31
CA TRP A 12 -9.06 -10.06 -9.72
C TRP A 12 -9.64 -9.27 -8.56
N ARG A 13 -10.45 -9.90 -7.70
CA ARG A 13 -11.04 -9.23 -6.52
C ARG A 13 -10.59 -9.87 -5.21
N PRO A 14 -10.38 -9.07 -4.15
CA PRO A 14 -10.07 -9.59 -2.81
C PRO A 14 -11.13 -10.56 -2.24
N SER A 15 -12.37 -10.46 -2.72
CA SER A 15 -13.50 -11.28 -2.28
C SER A 15 -13.65 -12.60 -3.05
N GLU A 16 -12.83 -12.85 -4.07
CA GLU A 16 -12.85 -14.07 -4.88
C GLU A 16 -11.93 -15.15 -4.27
N PRO A 17 -12.01 -16.42 -4.71
CA PRO A 17 -11.25 -17.52 -4.10
C PRO A 17 -9.73 -17.28 -4.00
N ASN A 18 -9.13 -16.65 -5.01
CA ASN A 18 -7.71 -16.29 -5.04
C ASN A 18 -7.45 -14.83 -4.64
N GLY A 19 -8.45 -14.16 -4.05
CA GLY A 19 -8.38 -12.76 -3.65
C GLY A 19 -7.28 -12.47 -2.63
N TRP A 20 -6.81 -13.48 -1.91
CA TRP A 20 -5.66 -13.42 -1.00
C TRP A 20 -4.36 -12.96 -1.67
N ALA A 21 -4.22 -13.17 -2.99
CA ALA A 21 -3.08 -12.67 -3.76
C ALA A 21 -3.18 -11.16 -4.11
N SER A 22 -4.33 -10.52 -3.84
CA SER A 22 -4.52 -9.09 -4.07
C SER A 22 -3.87 -8.25 -2.98
N GLN A 23 -3.24 -7.13 -3.35
CA GLN A 23 -2.74 -6.13 -2.40
C GLN A 23 -3.83 -5.47 -1.54
N TRP A 24 -5.09 -5.61 -1.95
CA TRP A 24 -6.27 -5.14 -1.23
C TRP A 24 -6.90 -6.20 -0.33
N TYR A 25 -6.31 -7.39 -0.26
CA TYR A 25 -6.76 -8.43 0.66
C TYR A 25 -6.60 -7.98 2.11
N PRO A 26 -7.62 -8.18 2.97
CA PRO A 26 -7.54 -7.90 4.40
C PRO A 26 -6.55 -8.84 5.12
N SER A 27 -5.27 -8.49 5.08
CA SER A 27 -4.21 -9.14 5.83
C SER A 27 -3.53 -8.07 6.68
N PRO A 28 -4.04 -7.82 7.90
CA PRO A 28 -3.54 -6.73 8.73
C PRO A 28 -2.14 -7.03 9.26
N PHE A 29 -1.24 -6.06 9.19
CA PHE A 29 0.11 -6.14 9.72
C PHE A 29 0.56 -4.81 10.31
N ARG A 30 1.57 -4.86 11.18
CA ARG A 30 2.20 -3.67 11.74
C ARG A 30 3.52 -3.39 11.01
N ALA A 31 3.80 -2.12 10.76
CA ALA A 31 5.10 -1.70 10.23
C ALA A 31 5.49 -0.33 10.80
N PRO A 32 6.80 -0.11 11.05
CA PRO A 32 7.32 1.17 11.53
C PRO A 32 7.30 2.24 10.43
N ILE A 33 6.88 3.45 10.78
CA ILE A 33 6.92 4.63 9.91
C ILE A 33 7.74 5.73 10.58
N LYS A 34 8.79 6.19 9.90
CA LYS A 34 9.62 7.30 10.38
C LYS A 34 9.07 8.62 9.85
N PHE A 35 8.50 9.43 10.75
CA PHE A 35 8.11 10.81 10.46
C PHE A 35 9.23 11.78 10.83
N PRO A 36 9.33 12.95 10.14
CA PRO A 36 10.32 13.96 10.48
C PRO A 36 10.11 14.49 11.90
N GLY A 37 11.22 14.71 12.61
CA GLY A 37 11.21 15.23 13.98
C GLY A 37 10.88 14.20 15.07
N ALA A 38 10.66 12.93 14.73
CA ALA A 38 10.57 11.86 15.72
C ALA A 38 11.95 11.22 15.93
N ASP A 39 12.30 10.86 17.17
CA ASP A 39 13.55 10.15 17.50
C ASP A 39 13.46 8.66 17.14
N ASP A 40 12.29 8.07 17.34
CA ASP A 40 11.98 6.67 17.00
C ASP A 40 10.91 6.57 15.91
N PRO A 41 10.86 5.47 15.14
CA PRO A 41 9.76 5.22 14.22
C PRO A 41 8.46 4.88 14.97
N GLU A 42 7.32 5.21 14.37
CA GLU A 42 6.00 4.91 14.90
C GLU A 42 5.45 3.60 14.34
N GLU A 43 5.02 2.69 15.20
CA GLU A 43 4.46 1.39 14.78
C GLU A 43 2.98 1.53 14.35
N VAL A 44 2.72 1.39 13.05
CA VAL A 44 1.38 1.61 12.47
C VAL A 44 0.75 0.29 12.03
N LEU A 45 -0.53 0.09 12.38
CA LEU A 45 -1.35 -1.01 11.86
C LEU A 45 -1.93 -0.67 10.48
N PHE A 46 -1.60 -1.48 9.49
CA PHE A 46 -2.08 -1.40 8.11
C PHE A 46 -3.10 -2.52 7.83
N PRO A 47 -4.32 -2.19 7.38
CA PRO A 47 -5.33 -3.21 7.05
C PRO A 47 -4.97 -4.08 5.84
N THR A 48 -4.24 -3.51 4.87
CA THR A 48 -3.83 -4.18 3.63
C THR A 48 -2.46 -3.68 3.19
N ALA A 49 -1.79 -4.44 2.31
CA ALA A 49 -0.51 -4.04 1.70
C ALA A 49 -0.61 -2.69 0.99
N GLU A 50 -1.74 -2.39 0.33
CA GLU A 50 -1.85 -1.12 -0.37
C GLU A 50 -2.04 0.10 0.54
N HIS A 51 -2.61 -0.05 1.74
CA HIS A 51 -2.60 1.03 2.72
C HIS A 51 -1.16 1.43 3.06
N TRP A 52 -0.30 0.44 3.30
CA TRP A 52 1.12 0.67 3.55
C TRP A 52 1.80 1.31 2.33
N MET A 53 1.59 0.78 1.12
CA MET A 53 2.21 1.34 -0.09
C MET A 53 1.87 2.82 -0.30
N MET A 54 0.62 3.23 -0.07
CA MET A 54 0.23 4.64 -0.25
C MET A 54 0.78 5.54 0.85
N VAL A 55 0.96 5.03 2.07
CA VAL A 55 1.66 5.76 3.14
C VAL A 55 3.14 5.92 2.82
N GLN A 56 3.82 4.86 2.39
CA GLN A 56 5.22 4.92 1.99
C GLN A 56 5.43 5.87 0.82
N LYS A 57 4.52 5.87 -0.16
CA LYS A 57 4.50 6.85 -1.24
C LYS A 57 4.44 8.28 -0.70
N ALA A 58 3.51 8.57 0.21
CA ALA A 58 3.35 9.89 0.78
C ALA A 58 4.59 10.32 1.61
N VAL A 59 5.17 9.41 2.38
CA VAL A 59 6.41 9.63 3.16
C VAL A 59 7.59 9.93 2.24
N LEU A 60 7.75 9.18 1.14
CA LEU A 60 8.81 9.36 0.16
C LEU A 60 8.83 10.78 -0.43
N PHE A 61 7.65 11.35 -0.69
CA PHE A 61 7.52 12.70 -1.24
C PHE A 61 7.31 13.79 -0.19
N GLY A 62 7.50 13.46 1.09
CA GLY A 62 7.39 14.42 2.20
C GLY A 62 5.97 14.89 2.51
N ASP A 63 4.93 14.23 1.98
CA ASP A 63 3.53 14.57 2.22
C ASP A 63 2.97 13.83 3.44
N TYR A 64 3.49 14.21 4.61
CA TYR A 64 3.11 13.57 5.88
C TYR A 64 1.64 13.82 6.25
N LYS A 65 1.03 14.89 5.73
CA LYS A 65 -0.41 15.16 5.91
C LYS A 65 -1.26 14.12 5.17
N ILE A 66 -0.90 13.77 3.93
CA ILE A 66 -1.56 12.68 3.20
C ILE A 66 -1.27 11.33 3.86
N ALA A 67 -0.03 11.08 4.29
CA ALA A 67 0.32 9.85 5.01
C ALA A 67 -0.59 9.63 6.23
N ARG A 68 -0.74 10.64 7.09
CA ARG A 68 -1.62 10.57 8.28
C ARG A 68 -3.09 10.34 7.92
N LYS A 69 -3.59 10.98 6.86
CA LYS A 69 -4.97 10.77 6.37
C LYS A 69 -5.19 9.33 5.90
N ILE A 70 -4.22 8.73 5.20
CA ILE A 70 -4.30 7.33 4.76
C ILE A 70 -4.24 6.40 5.97
N ILE A 71 -3.34 6.65 6.93
CA ILE A 71 -3.22 5.85 8.17
C ILE A 71 -4.55 5.81 8.94
N ALA A 72 -5.30 6.91 8.95
CA ALA A 72 -6.60 6.99 9.62
C ALA A 72 -7.69 6.12 8.96
N ILE A 73 -7.52 5.73 7.70
CA ILE A 73 -8.45 4.82 7.02
C ILE A 73 -8.11 3.38 7.44
N LYS A 74 -8.97 2.80 8.28
CA LYS A 74 -8.82 1.40 8.74
C LYS A 74 -9.74 0.42 8.02
N GLY A 75 -10.64 0.91 7.16
CA GLY A 75 -11.62 0.11 6.44
C GLY A 75 -11.03 -0.56 5.20
N VAL A 76 -11.59 -1.73 4.85
CA VAL A 76 -11.19 -2.54 3.68
C VAL A 76 -12.33 -2.72 2.67
N LYS A 77 -13.42 -1.96 2.82
CA LYS A 77 -14.52 -1.98 1.84
C LYS A 77 -14.08 -1.28 0.56
N SER A 78 -14.73 -1.58 -0.56
CA SER A 78 -14.43 -0.96 -1.86
C SER A 78 -14.39 0.57 -1.82
N THR A 79 -15.28 1.20 -1.06
CA THR A 79 -15.31 2.66 -0.85
C THR A 79 -14.09 3.19 -0.11
N ASP A 80 -13.56 2.44 0.85
CA ASP A 80 -12.35 2.81 1.60
C ASP A 80 -11.11 2.60 0.74
N CYS A 81 -11.04 1.49 -0.01
CA CYS A 81 -9.98 1.26 -0.99
C CYS A 81 -9.93 2.38 -2.05
N ALA A 82 -11.10 2.84 -2.52
CA ALA A 82 -11.18 3.97 -3.44
C ALA A 82 -10.69 5.28 -2.80
N LYS A 83 -10.99 5.54 -1.52
CA LYS A 83 -10.47 6.71 -0.78
C LYS A 83 -8.95 6.66 -0.68
N VAL A 84 -8.37 5.51 -0.28
CA VAL A 84 -6.91 5.33 -0.16
C VAL A 84 -6.22 5.56 -1.50
N ARG A 85 -6.70 4.95 -2.58
CA ARG A 85 -6.19 5.18 -3.94
C ARG A 85 -6.31 6.65 -4.36
N GLY A 86 -7.46 7.26 -4.07
CA GLY A 86 -7.72 8.66 -4.35
C GLY A 86 -6.75 9.60 -3.61
N MET A 87 -6.40 9.29 -2.36
CA MET A 87 -5.38 10.01 -1.61
C MET A 87 -3.98 9.80 -2.17
N GLY A 88 -3.63 8.57 -2.58
CA GLY A 88 -2.34 8.26 -3.22
C GLY A 88 -2.09 9.01 -4.54
N ARG A 89 -3.15 9.44 -5.23
CA ARG A 89 -3.08 10.32 -6.42
C ARG A 89 -2.91 11.80 -6.07
N LYS A 90 -3.18 12.20 -4.82
CA LYS A 90 -3.09 13.58 -4.32
C LYS A 90 -1.81 13.85 -3.53
N VAL A 91 -0.87 12.90 -3.50
CA VAL A 91 0.44 13.08 -2.87
C VAL A 91 1.16 14.23 -3.59
N ASN A 92 1.54 15.25 -2.82
CA ASN A 92 2.30 16.39 -3.35
C ASN A 92 3.72 15.96 -3.77
N ASN A 93 4.33 16.73 -4.68
CA ASN A 93 5.70 16.50 -5.17
C ASN A 93 5.92 15.12 -5.79
N PHE A 94 4.86 14.47 -6.27
CA PHE A 94 4.96 13.15 -6.88
C PHE A 94 5.81 13.17 -8.13
N ASP A 95 6.80 12.29 -8.16
CA ASP A 95 7.64 12.01 -9.31
C ASP A 95 7.59 10.49 -9.63
N ASP A 96 7.25 10.15 -10.87
CA ASP A 96 7.00 8.75 -11.24
C ASP A 96 8.28 7.91 -11.27
N GLU A 97 9.39 8.50 -11.70
CA GLU A 97 10.69 7.82 -11.75
C GLU A 97 11.20 7.49 -10.34
N THR A 98 11.14 8.46 -9.43
CA THR A 98 11.47 8.28 -8.02
C THR A 98 10.56 7.22 -7.39
N TRP A 99 9.27 7.23 -7.71
CA TRP A 99 8.33 6.25 -7.19
C TRP A 99 8.59 4.84 -7.74
N LEU A 100 8.85 4.70 -9.04
CA LEU A 100 9.22 3.45 -9.69
C LEU A 100 10.45 2.83 -9.02
N ASN A 101 11.48 3.65 -8.80
CA ASN A 101 12.73 3.23 -8.18
C ASN A 101 12.55 2.80 -6.71
N ALA A 102 11.63 3.43 -5.98
CA ALA A 102 11.38 3.09 -4.58
C ALA A 102 10.45 1.88 -4.40
N ARG A 103 9.38 1.78 -5.17
CA ARG A 103 8.34 0.74 -4.99
C ARG A 103 8.76 -0.66 -5.44
N GLY A 104 9.76 -0.75 -6.31
CA GLY A 104 10.31 -2.03 -6.79
C GLY A 104 11.46 -2.56 -5.93
N LYS A 105 11.97 -1.76 -4.98
CA LYS A 105 13.00 -2.22 -4.04
C LYS A 105 12.34 -3.09 -2.99
N SER A 106 12.67 -4.38 -2.99
CA SER A 106 12.48 -5.23 -1.81
C SER A 106 13.19 -4.57 -0.64
N ALA A 107 12.54 -4.52 0.53
CA ALA A 107 13.23 -4.18 1.77
C ALA A 107 14.37 -5.18 1.94
N SER A 108 15.57 -4.81 1.51
CA SER A 108 16.77 -5.57 1.78
C SER A 108 16.92 -5.60 3.30
N GLN A 109 17.10 -6.83 3.79
CA GLN A 109 17.36 -7.21 5.17
C GLN A 109 18.44 -6.35 5.82
#